data_AF-A0A4D5RZY6-F1
#
_entry.id   AF-A0A4D5RZY6-F1
#
_cell.length_a   1.000
_cell.length_b   1.000
_cell.length_c   1.000
_cell.angle_alpha   90.00
_cell.angle_beta   90.00
_cell.angle_gamma   90.00
#
_symmetry.space_group_name_H-M   'P 1'
#
loop_
_entity.id
_entity.type
_entity.pdbx_description
1 polymer ?
#
loop_
_entity_poly.entity_id
_entity_poly.type
_entity_poly.pdbx_seq_one_letter_code
_entity_poly.pdbx_strand_id
1 'polypeptide(L)'
;MHHEPKKMSEAHFSGLPSQNNIYGMTTLNIGDVNKVLVSCLQRNVFCVEYTRNKKNMLTPSSREIHFTYLPEGADVIAIDAFSKSVPDNLDIIIGIAFIRPGENQLQRHYLNIYSQSEPGCGLDLDRIAQGCQSLELNFIPYQLTHALLFPNRTNRKNGEFVFLLCGSDSRIHLYQEDVHQSYTEVPVNIHFPEFADVQDIVLMMSLKYVENETSRLSAIGCESGLVQVSVTTLNGNEIQVVSSWKVDLDSPVSAVQFFEDGVFLPIPEFLENAGIKKIQDDSTESSRTHLLVGTTLGTSFIYRDILSRGFDAYATLPCSDQFDSVTCGCIADIDMDGENEVILGTYGQEVLVYKLERFPSGKEAYALLWQQTVSHPILSLHYLDIMGDGACELLVLSTKGLHILQHDLQETAQICVDRINRILELMTNKPQADTEEEHPDPPV
;
A
#
# COMPACT_ATOMS: atom_id res chain seq x y z
N MET A 1 1.48 -5.45 32.34
CA MET A 1 2.91 -5.83 32.29
C MET A 1 3.52 -4.96 31.22
N HIS A 2 4.57 -4.20 31.53
CA HIS A 2 5.31 -3.48 30.49
C HIS A 2 5.99 -4.53 29.62
N HIS A 3 5.41 -4.84 28.46
CA HIS A 3 6.14 -5.54 27.41
C HIS A 3 7.34 -4.66 27.05
N GLU A 4 8.54 -5.21 27.04
CA GLU A 4 9.67 -4.54 26.40
C GLU A 4 9.27 -4.22 24.96
N PRO A 5 9.65 -3.05 24.43
CA PRO A 5 9.27 -2.67 23.08
C PRO A 5 9.78 -3.74 22.11
N LYS A 6 8.86 -4.38 21.37
CA LYS A 6 9.20 -5.33 20.31
C LYS A 6 10.06 -4.61 19.29
N LYS A 7 11.35 -4.95 19.25
CA LYS A 7 12.31 -4.36 18.31
C LYS A 7 12.49 -5.32 17.15
N MET A 8 12.24 -4.84 15.95
CA MET A 8 12.60 -5.58 14.74
C MET A 8 14.11 -5.48 14.51
N SER A 9 14.73 -6.59 14.14
CA SER A 9 16.17 -6.67 13.83
C SER A 9 16.43 -6.47 12.34
N GLU A 10 17.55 -5.84 11.98
CA GLU A 10 17.91 -5.69 10.56
C GLU A 10 18.40 -7.03 10.00
N ALA A 11 17.57 -7.67 9.18
CA ALA A 11 17.90 -8.92 8.51
C ALA A 11 18.82 -8.69 7.31
N HIS A 12 18.60 -7.60 6.58
CA HIS A 12 19.41 -7.23 5.42
C HIS A 12 19.37 -5.72 5.15
N PHE A 13 20.48 -5.20 4.63
CA PHE A 13 20.56 -3.85 4.09
C PHE A 13 21.02 -3.91 2.64
N SER A 14 20.22 -3.35 1.73
CA SER A 14 20.56 -3.21 0.32
C SER A 14 20.97 -1.76 0.04
N GLY A 15 22.27 -1.52 -0.07
CA GLY A 15 22.82 -0.20 -0.38
C GLY A 15 22.52 0.23 -1.82
N LEU A 16 22.15 1.50 -1.99
CA LEU A 16 21.87 2.10 -3.30
C LEU A 16 23.03 3.03 -3.71
N PRO A 17 23.33 3.14 -5.01
CA PRO A 17 24.45 3.94 -5.50
C PRO A 17 24.22 5.44 -5.37
N SER A 18 22.96 5.88 -5.36
CA SER A 18 22.54 7.27 -5.26
C SER A 18 21.30 7.39 -4.39
N GLN A 19 20.97 8.63 -3.99
CA GLN A 19 19.80 8.92 -3.17
C GLN A 19 18.49 8.63 -3.94
N ASN A 20 17.43 8.32 -3.20
CA ASN A 20 16.08 8.14 -3.70
C ASN A 20 15.15 9.30 -3.26
N ASN A 21 13.88 9.23 -3.62
CA ASN A 21 12.82 10.15 -3.20
C ASN A 21 11.66 9.38 -2.51
N ILE A 22 10.65 10.12 -2.02
CA ILE A 22 9.52 9.58 -1.27
C ILE A 22 8.53 8.73 -2.10
N TYR A 23 8.51 8.88 -3.42
CA TYR A 23 7.70 8.10 -4.38
C TYR A 23 8.52 7.03 -5.12
N GLY A 24 9.73 6.76 -4.64
CA GLY A 24 10.72 5.97 -5.34
C GLY A 24 10.72 4.48 -5.00
N MET A 25 9.66 3.97 -4.39
CA MET A 25 9.52 2.56 -4.01
C MET A 25 8.12 2.06 -4.31
N THR A 26 8.04 0.89 -4.95
CA THR A 26 6.79 0.17 -5.18
C THR A 26 6.99 -1.32 -4.93
N THR A 27 5.93 -2.01 -4.54
CA THR A 27 5.92 -3.45 -4.34
C THR A 27 5.24 -4.15 -5.52
N LEU A 28 5.63 -5.39 -5.75
CA LEU A 28 5.12 -6.24 -6.82
C LEU A 28 4.90 -7.65 -6.28
N ASN A 29 3.67 -8.11 -6.34
CA ASN A 29 3.35 -9.50 -6.08
C ASN A 29 3.32 -10.27 -7.42
N ILE A 30 4.19 -11.26 -7.53
CA ILE A 30 4.33 -12.14 -8.70
C ILE A 30 4.04 -13.57 -8.26
N GLY A 31 2.75 -13.87 -8.08
CA GLY A 31 2.30 -15.16 -7.53
C GLY A 31 2.72 -15.28 -6.06
N ASP A 32 3.54 -16.27 -5.74
CA ASP A 32 4.00 -16.50 -4.36
C ASP A 32 5.26 -15.69 -4.00
N VAL A 33 5.79 -14.87 -4.92
CA VAL A 33 7.02 -14.11 -4.71
C VAL A 33 6.73 -12.62 -4.70
N ASN A 34 7.09 -11.97 -3.61
CA ASN A 34 7.05 -10.53 -3.50
C ASN A 34 8.41 -9.93 -3.91
N LYS A 35 8.36 -8.87 -4.70
CA LYS A 35 9.52 -8.09 -5.16
C LYS A 35 9.30 -6.63 -4.84
N VAL A 36 10.40 -5.91 -4.68
CA VAL A 36 10.38 -4.47 -4.42
C VAL A 36 11.20 -3.78 -5.49
N LEU A 37 10.61 -2.79 -6.17
CA LEU A 37 11.34 -1.92 -7.07
C LEU A 37 11.67 -0.63 -6.34
N VAL A 38 12.94 -0.23 -6.43
CA VAL A 38 13.46 0.98 -5.81
C VAL A 38 14.16 1.79 -6.88
N SER A 39 13.63 2.97 -7.19
CA SER A 39 14.28 3.91 -8.10
C SER A 39 15.43 4.64 -7.41
N CYS A 40 16.34 5.22 -8.16
CA CYS A 40 17.36 6.11 -7.65
C CYS A 40 17.47 7.33 -8.57
N LEU A 41 18.03 8.42 -8.05
CA LEU A 41 18.46 9.54 -8.90
C LEU A 41 19.52 9.03 -9.90
N GLN A 42 19.54 9.57 -11.12
CA GLN A 42 20.40 9.08 -12.23
C GLN A 42 19.99 7.72 -12.82
N ARG A 43 18.68 7.51 -13.08
CA ARG A 43 18.06 6.41 -13.84
C ARG A 43 17.95 5.04 -13.15
N ASN A 44 18.84 4.69 -12.22
CA ASN A 44 18.93 3.28 -11.80
C ASN A 44 17.68 2.83 -11.04
N VAL A 45 17.07 1.73 -11.49
CA VAL A 45 15.97 1.06 -10.77
C VAL A 45 16.46 -0.32 -10.34
N PHE A 46 16.36 -0.62 -9.05
CA PHE A 46 16.78 -1.88 -8.46
C PHE A 46 15.56 -2.73 -8.11
N CYS A 47 15.63 -4.01 -8.45
CA CYS A 47 14.75 -5.03 -7.93
C CYS A 47 15.41 -5.69 -6.73
N VAL A 48 14.81 -5.54 -5.56
CA VAL A 48 15.19 -6.22 -4.33
C VAL A 48 14.21 -7.36 -4.08
N GLU A 49 14.75 -8.55 -3.87
CA GLU A 49 13.97 -9.77 -3.63
C GLU A 49 14.78 -10.78 -2.81
N TYR A 50 14.11 -11.79 -2.28
CA TYR A 50 14.76 -12.96 -1.72
C TYR A 50 14.60 -14.17 -2.65
N THR A 51 15.73 -14.80 -2.95
CA THR A 51 15.77 -15.99 -3.81
C THR A 51 16.33 -17.18 -3.05
N ARG A 52 15.82 -18.39 -3.34
CA ARG A 52 16.37 -19.62 -2.79
C ARG A 52 17.53 -20.11 -3.64
N ASN A 53 18.70 -20.28 -3.02
CA ASN A 53 19.87 -20.82 -3.71
C ASN A 53 19.76 -22.34 -3.92
N LYS A 54 20.75 -22.95 -4.60
CA LYS A 54 20.80 -24.42 -4.86
C LYS A 54 20.79 -25.30 -3.59
N LYS A 55 21.10 -24.72 -2.43
CA LYS A 55 21.06 -25.40 -1.11
C LYS A 55 19.74 -25.15 -0.37
N ASN A 56 18.75 -24.56 -1.04
CA ASN A 56 17.46 -24.16 -0.48
C ASN A 56 17.56 -23.14 0.66
N MET A 57 18.65 -22.37 0.72
CA MET A 57 18.77 -21.25 1.65
C MET A 57 18.28 -19.97 0.99
N LEU A 58 17.51 -19.18 1.73
CA LEU A 58 17.06 -17.87 1.29
C LEU A 58 18.24 -16.89 1.28
N THR A 59 18.43 -16.20 0.15
CA THR A 59 19.50 -15.22 -0.05
C THR A 59 18.92 -13.94 -0.61
N PRO A 60 19.22 -12.78 -0.01
CA PRO A 60 18.80 -11.50 -0.57
C PRO A 60 19.52 -11.28 -1.91
N SER A 61 18.78 -10.71 -2.86
CA SER A 61 19.24 -10.37 -4.20
C SER A 61 18.82 -8.94 -4.49
N SER A 62 19.79 -8.12 -4.90
CA SER A 62 19.55 -6.76 -5.39
C SER A 62 20.13 -6.67 -6.79
N ARG A 63 19.27 -6.40 -7.77
CA ARG A 63 19.65 -6.39 -9.18
C ARG A 63 19.14 -5.14 -9.86
N GLU A 64 20.01 -4.48 -10.60
CA GLU A 64 19.63 -3.34 -11.44
C GLU A 64 18.83 -3.81 -12.66
N ILE A 65 17.69 -3.17 -12.90
CA ILE A 65 16.81 -3.40 -14.04
C ILE A 65 16.99 -2.26 -15.03
N HIS A 66 17.33 -2.61 -16.27
CA HIS A 66 17.59 -1.63 -17.32
C HIS A 66 16.34 -1.34 -18.12
N PHE A 67 15.63 -0.27 -17.74
CA PHE A 67 14.47 0.21 -18.47
C PHE A 67 14.85 0.88 -19.79
N THR A 68 14.21 0.44 -20.87
CA THR A 68 14.38 1.02 -22.22
C THR A 68 13.77 2.42 -22.26
N TYR A 69 14.38 3.33 -23.01
CA TYR A 69 13.97 4.75 -23.11
C TYR A 69 13.96 5.54 -21.79
N LEU A 70 14.65 5.04 -20.76
CA LEU A 70 15.04 5.84 -19.59
C LEU A 70 16.48 6.34 -19.81
N PRO A 71 16.69 7.61 -20.18
CA PRO A 71 18.00 8.10 -20.59
C PRO A 71 18.97 8.22 -19.41
N GLU A 72 20.27 8.15 -19.68
CA GLU A 72 21.30 8.42 -18.67
C GLU A 72 21.17 9.85 -18.14
N GLY A 73 21.31 9.99 -16.81
CA GLY A 73 21.12 11.26 -16.12
C GLY A 73 19.66 11.68 -15.93
N ALA A 74 18.68 10.84 -16.28
CA ALA A 74 17.30 11.07 -15.88
C ALA A 74 17.13 10.92 -14.37
N ASP A 75 16.34 11.80 -13.77
CA ASP A 75 15.95 11.69 -12.37
C ASP A 75 14.55 11.07 -12.29
N VAL A 76 14.47 9.84 -11.77
CA VAL A 76 13.19 9.18 -11.53
C VAL A 76 12.50 9.89 -10.37
N ILE A 77 11.26 10.30 -10.59
CA ILE A 77 10.45 11.04 -9.61
C ILE A 77 9.45 10.15 -8.92
N ALA A 78 8.77 9.27 -9.67
CA ALA A 78 7.84 8.32 -9.10
C ALA A 78 7.85 7.01 -9.89
N ILE A 79 7.65 5.92 -9.17
CA ILE A 79 7.49 4.58 -9.74
C ILE A 79 6.31 3.92 -9.08
N ASP A 80 5.49 3.26 -9.88
CA ASP A 80 4.38 2.44 -9.40
C ASP A 80 4.23 1.23 -10.30
N ALA A 81 3.74 0.13 -9.74
CA ALA A 81 3.60 -1.11 -10.47
C ALA A 81 2.45 -1.95 -9.93
N PHE A 82 1.79 -2.66 -10.84
CA PHE A 82 0.68 -3.55 -10.48
C PHE A 82 0.60 -4.75 -11.43
N SER A 83 -0.07 -5.79 -10.98
CA SER A 83 -0.33 -7.01 -11.74
C SER A 83 -1.79 -7.08 -12.20
N LYS A 84 -1.99 -7.42 -13.47
CA LYS A 84 -3.29 -7.79 -14.04
C LYS A 84 -3.33 -9.31 -14.14
N SER A 85 -4.32 -9.94 -13.51
CA SER A 85 -4.61 -11.34 -13.79
C SER A 85 -5.24 -11.44 -15.18
N VAL A 86 -4.71 -12.30 -16.04
CA VAL A 86 -5.26 -12.63 -17.36
C VAL A 86 -5.52 -14.15 -17.35
N PRO A 87 -6.50 -14.69 -18.10
CA PRO A 87 -6.66 -16.14 -18.18
C PRO A 87 -5.32 -16.81 -18.54
N ASP A 88 -4.84 -17.67 -17.65
CA ASP A 88 -3.60 -18.44 -17.74
C ASP A 88 -2.25 -17.68 -17.61
N ASN A 89 -2.24 -16.35 -17.39
CA ASN A 89 -1.00 -15.60 -17.15
C ASN A 89 -1.18 -14.39 -16.21
N LEU A 90 -0.07 -13.89 -15.67
CA LEU A 90 -0.04 -12.64 -14.92
C LEU A 90 0.67 -11.59 -15.80
N ASP A 91 0.02 -10.47 -16.08
CA ASP A 91 0.63 -9.36 -16.81
C ASP A 91 1.06 -8.31 -15.80
N ILE A 92 2.32 -7.88 -15.87
CA ILE A 92 2.87 -6.84 -14.99
C ILE A 92 3.01 -5.54 -15.77
N ILE A 93 2.55 -4.46 -15.15
CA ILE A 93 2.66 -3.11 -15.70
C ILE A 93 3.43 -2.26 -14.69
N ILE A 94 4.43 -1.52 -15.18
CA ILE A 94 5.26 -0.62 -14.38
C ILE A 94 5.20 0.76 -15.00
N GLY A 95 4.79 1.77 -14.24
CA GLY A 95 4.85 3.17 -14.63
C GLY A 95 6.05 3.87 -13.97
N ILE A 96 6.80 4.64 -14.74
CA ILE A 96 7.94 5.43 -14.25
C ILE A 96 7.80 6.86 -14.75
N ALA A 97 7.62 7.80 -13.83
CA ALA A 97 7.67 9.23 -14.10
C ALA A 97 9.08 9.76 -13.83
N PHE A 98 9.66 10.50 -14.77
CA PHE A 98 11.03 11.02 -14.64
C PHE A 98 11.22 12.39 -15.31
N ILE A 99 12.28 13.08 -14.87
CA ILE A 99 12.73 14.36 -15.43
C ILE A 99 14.02 14.12 -16.20
N ARG A 100 14.07 14.63 -17.43
CA ARG A 100 15.30 14.69 -18.20
C ARG A 100 15.91 16.08 -18.06
N PRO A 101 17.09 16.22 -17.43
CA PRO A 101 17.78 17.50 -17.37
C PRO A 101 18.16 17.94 -18.79
N GLY A 102 17.77 19.17 -19.15
CA GLY A 102 18.18 19.77 -20.41
C GLY A 102 19.54 20.44 -20.24
N GLU A 103 20.56 20.02 -20.98
CA GLU A 103 21.88 20.68 -20.94
C GLU A 103 21.82 22.13 -21.47
N ASN A 104 20.88 22.44 -22.37
CA ASN A 104 20.65 23.76 -22.97
C ASN A 104 19.16 24.04 -23.33
N GLN A 105 18.23 23.17 -22.90
CA GLN A 105 16.79 23.26 -23.16
C GLN A 105 16.01 23.26 -21.84
N LEU A 106 14.73 23.65 -21.91
CA LEU A 106 13.80 23.44 -20.81
C LEU A 106 13.81 21.96 -20.40
N GLN A 107 13.77 21.72 -19.09
CA GLN A 107 13.60 20.37 -18.54
C GLN A 107 12.34 19.74 -19.15
N ARG A 108 12.44 18.46 -19.51
CA ARG A 108 11.31 17.71 -20.05
C ARG A 108 10.91 16.61 -19.08
N HIS A 109 9.61 16.40 -18.98
CA HIS A 109 9.01 15.47 -18.05
C HIS A 109 8.37 14.35 -18.86
N TYR A 110 8.48 13.12 -18.39
CA TYR A 110 7.97 11.95 -19.10
C TYR A 110 7.32 10.97 -18.13
N LEU A 111 6.30 10.26 -18.62
CA LEU A 111 5.78 9.04 -18.03
C LEU A 111 6.05 7.89 -19.00
N ASN A 112 6.89 6.95 -18.60
CA ASN A 112 7.07 5.71 -19.34
C ASN A 112 6.24 4.60 -18.69
N ILE A 113 5.49 3.86 -19.51
CA ILE A 113 4.71 2.72 -19.08
C ILE A 113 5.30 1.48 -19.74
N TYR A 114 5.67 0.51 -18.92
CA TYR A 114 6.30 -0.74 -19.30
C TYR A 114 5.33 -1.88 -19.10
N SER A 115 5.11 -2.67 -20.15
CA SER A 115 4.23 -3.83 -20.10
C SER A 115 4.72 -4.89 -21.07
N GLN A 116 4.42 -6.15 -20.78
CA GLN A 116 4.67 -7.27 -21.69
C GLN A 116 3.34 -7.90 -22.08
N SER A 117 3.10 -8.05 -23.39
CA SER A 117 1.83 -8.56 -23.94
C SER A 117 1.97 -9.87 -24.73
N GLU A 118 3.08 -10.59 -24.56
CA GLU A 118 3.30 -11.88 -25.23
C GLU A 118 2.79 -13.07 -24.41
N PRO A 119 1.76 -13.82 -24.88
CA PRO A 119 1.23 -14.97 -24.16
C PRO A 119 2.25 -16.13 -24.14
N GLY A 120 2.39 -16.78 -22.98
CA GLY A 120 3.20 -18.00 -22.82
C GLY A 120 4.69 -17.77 -22.52
N CYS A 121 5.15 -16.52 -22.46
CA CYS A 121 6.44 -16.20 -21.86
C CYS A 121 6.29 -16.07 -20.35
N GLY A 122 7.13 -16.77 -19.58
CA GLY A 122 7.20 -16.58 -18.14
C GLY A 122 7.51 -15.13 -17.77
N LEU A 123 7.12 -14.75 -16.55
CA LEU A 123 7.32 -13.42 -15.97
C LEU A 123 8.81 -13.09 -15.86
N ASP A 124 9.27 -12.11 -16.64
CA ASP A 124 10.67 -11.66 -16.68
C ASP A 124 10.72 -10.13 -16.71
N LEU A 125 11.19 -9.54 -15.61
CA LEU A 125 11.31 -8.08 -15.48
C LEU A 125 12.20 -7.46 -16.56
N ASP A 126 13.21 -8.18 -17.07
CA ASP A 126 14.08 -7.66 -18.13
C ASP A 126 13.36 -7.55 -19.48
N ARG A 127 12.33 -8.38 -19.70
CA ARG A 127 11.49 -8.30 -20.90
C ARG A 127 10.45 -7.20 -20.78
N ILE A 128 9.82 -7.08 -19.60
CA ILE A 128 8.87 -5.99 -19.31
C ILE A 128 9.57 -4.63 -19.50
N ALA A 129 10.82 -4.50 -19.05
CA ALA A 129 11.64 -3.31 -19.22
C ALA A 129 11.92 -2.90 -20.68
N GLN A 130 11.60 -3.76 -21.67
CA GLN A 130 11.73 -3.48 -23.10
C GLN A 130 10.42 -3.01 -23.76
N GLY A 131 9.27 -3.42 -23.22
CA GLY A 131 7.95 -3.08 -23.74
C GLY A 131 7.48 -1.70 -23.29
N CYS A 132 8.16 -0.64 -23.76
CA CYS A 132 7.98 0.72 -23.28
C CYS A 132 7.10 1.56 -24.21
N GLN A 133 6.11 2.22 -23.61
CA GLN A 133 5.44 3.39 -24.17
C GLN A 133 5.92 4.65 -23.43
N SER A 134 6.25 5.71 -24.16
CA SER A 134 6.70 6.98 -23.58
C SER A 134 5.69 8.09 -23.84
N LEU A 135 5.32 8.82 -22.80
CA LEU A 135 4.38 9.93 -22.82
C LEU A 135 5.11 11.20 -22.33
N GLU A 136 5.15 12.26 -23.15
CA GLU A 136 5.71 13.55 -22.75
C GLU A 136 4.69 14.33 -21.91
N LEU A 137 5.13 14.83 -20.76
CA LEU A 137 4.33 15.58 -19.81
C LEU A 137 4.65 17.07 -19.92
N ASN A 138 3.62 17.91 -19.77
CA ASN A 138 3.73 19.37 -19.76
C ASN A 138 3.69 19.96 -18.34
N PHE A 139 3.82 19.13 -17.31
CA PHE A 139 3.85 19.48 -15.89
C PHE A 139 4.94 18.68 -15.16
N ILE A 140 5.29 19.07 -13.93
CA ILE A 140 6.21 18.32 -13.08
C ILE A 140 5.41 17.21 -12.37
N PRO A 141 5.76 15.92 -12.55
CA PRO A 141 5.07 14.82 -11.89
C PRO A 141 5.40 14.76 -10.40
N TYR A 142 4.43 14.36 -9.58
CA TYR A 142 4.59 14.00 -8.17
C TYR A 142 4.27 12.51 -8.00
N GLN A 143 3.39 12.15 -7.06
CA GLN A 143 3.01 10.77 -6.83
C GLN A 143 2.36 10.14 -8.08
N LEU A 144 2.85 8.96 -8.43
CA LEU A 144 2.23 8.04 -9.38
C LEU A 144 1.59 6.91 -8.58
N THR A 145 0.36 6.54 -8.91
CA THR A 145 -0.32 5.37 -8.33
C THR A 145 -1.29 4.76 -9.34
N HIS A 146 -1.79 3.56 -9.05
CA HIS A 146 -2.78 2.87 -9.84
C HIS A 146 -4.10 2.78 -9.10
N ALA A 147 -5.19 2.73 -9.86
CA ALA A 147 -6.54 2.65 -9.34
C ALA A 147 -7.38 1.66 -10.14
N LEU A 148 -8.29 0.97 -9.46
CA LEU A 148 -9.29 0.11 -10.08
C LEU A 148 -10.51 0.93 -10.51
N LEU A 149 -10.94 0.76 -11.76
CA LEU A 149 -12.22 1.30 -12.22
C LEU A 149 -13.39 0.51 -11.64
N PHE A 150 -14.51 1.19 -11.42
CA PHE A 150 -15.73 0.55 -10.95
C PHE A 150 -16.17 -0.63 -11.86
N PRO A 151 -16.49 -1.83 -11.31
CA PRO A 151 -16.72 -3.05 -12.08
C PRO A 151 -17.77 -2.93 -13.19
N ASN A 152 -18.87 -2.18 -12.96
CA ASN A 152 -19.97 -2.08 -13.94
C ASN A 152 -19.61 -1.31 -15.22
N ARG A 153 -18.45 -0.64 -15.29
CA ARG A 153 -17.94 -0.01 -16.53
C ARG A 153 -17.07 -0.97 -17.33
N THR A 154 -16.44 -1.90 -16.64
CA THR A 154 -15.48 -2.82 -17.24
C THR A 154 -16.25 -4.09 -17.53
N ASN A 155 -16.66 -4.34 -18.77
CA ASN A 155 -17.16 -5.67 -19.21
C ASN A 155 -16.07 -6.77 -19.08
N ARG A 156 -15.00 -6.54 -18.32
CA ARG A 156 -13.84 -7.40 -18.06
C ARG A 156 -13.99 -7.97 -16.65
N LYS A 157 -13.86 -9.28 -16.52
CA LYS A 157 -14.06 -10.02 -15.24
C LYS A 157 -13.04 -9.67 -14.15
N ASN A 158 -11.90 -9.07 -14.51
CA ASN A 158 -10.76 -8.87 -13.61
C ASN A 158 -10.54 -7.40 -13.22
N GLY A 159 -11.56 -6.54 -13.43
CA GLY A 159 -11.44 -5.10 -13.28
C GLY A 159 -10.51 -4.47 -14.33
N GLU A 160 -10.50 -3.14 -14.41
CA GLU A 160 -9.57 -2.39 -15.25
C GLU A 160 -8.77 -1.44 -14.37
N PHE A 161 -7.44 -1.53 -14.46
CA PHE A 161 -6.53 -0.66 -13.75
C PHE A 161 -6.10 0.50 -14.63
N VAL A 162 -6.00 1.67 -14.02
CA VAL A 162 -5.55 2.92 -14.64
C VAL A 162 -4.45 3.54 -13.80
N PHE A 163 -3.61 4.37 -14.40
CA PHE A 163 -2.64 5.18 -13.66
C PHE A 163 -3.23 6.56 -13.34
N LEU A 164 -2.98 7.02 -12.13
CA LEU A 164 -3.23 8.38 -11.67
C LEU A 164 -1.88 9.03 -11.36
N LEU A 165 -1.65 10.22 -11.93
CA LEU A 165 -0.41 10.98 -11.76
C LEU A 165 -0.73 12.39 -11.28
N CYS A 166 -0.21 12.76 -10.11
CA CYS A 166 -0.29 14.12 -9.59
C CYS A 166 0.65 15.06 -10.38
N GLY A 167 0.17 16.26 -10.70
CA GLY A 167 0.93 17.28 -11.41
C GLY A 167 1.10 18.58 -10.64
N SER A 168 2.18 19.32 -10.94
CA SER A 168 2.42 20.69 -10.44
C SER A 168 1.39 21.71 -10.89
N ASP A 169 0.52 21.37 -11.83
CA ASP A 169 -0.57 22.20 -12.33
C ASP A 169 -1.85 22.07 -11.48
N SER A 170 -1.75 21.48 -10.28
CA SER A 170 -2.86 21.23 -9.35
C SER A 170 -3.93 20.31 -9.96
N ARG A 171 -3.51 19.34 -10.78
CA ARG A 171 -4.39 18.33 -11.38
C ARG A 171 -3.91 16.93 -11.10
N ILE A 172 -4.86 15.99 -11.13
CA ILE A 172 -4.60 14.56 -11.16
C ILE A 172 -4.90 14.08 -12.57
N HIS A 173 -3.89 13.59 -13.27
CA HIS A 173 -3.99 13.09 -14.64
C HIS A 173 -4.30 11.59 -14.64
N LEU A 174 -5.25 11.17 -15.47
CA LEU A 174 -5.68 9.79 -15.60
C LEU A 174 -5.15 9.21 -16.92
N TYR A 175 -4.39 8.12 -16.84
CA TYR A 175 -3.92 7.38 -18.00
C TYR A 175 -4.59 6.01 -18.06
N GLN A 176 -5.33 5.79 -19.15
CA GLN A 176 -6.11 4.58 -19.38
C GLN A 176 -5.60 3.83 -20.59
N GLU A 177 -5.57 2.50 -20.49
CA GLU A 177 -5.20 1.59 -21.58
C GLU A 177 -6.32 1.50 -22.62
N ASP A 178 -5.97 1.65 -23.89
CA ASP A 178 -6.88 1.50 -25.01
C ASP A 178 -6.97 0.04 -25.52
N VAL A 179 -7.72 -0.17 -26.61
CA VAL A 179 -7.87 -1.50 -27.23
C VAL A 179 -6.57 -2.00 -27.87
N HIS A 180 -5.62 -1.11 -28.14
CA HIS A 180 -4.32 -1.38 -28.73
C HIS A 180 -3.21 -1.57 -27.69
N GLN A 181 -3.55 -1.69 -26.39
CA GLN A 181 -2.61 -1.80 -25.28
C GLN A 181 -1.70 -0.56 -25.16
N SER A 182 -2.21 0.60 -25.57
CA SER A 182 -1.54 1.89 -25.48
C SER A 182 -2.27 2.75 -24.46
N TYR A 183 -1.53 3.39 -23.57
CA TYR A 183 -2.06 4.29 -22.56
C TYR A 183 -2.24 5.69 -23.13
N THR A 184 -3.38 6.30 -22.87
CA THR A 184 -3.66 7.69 -23.25
C THR A 184 -4.26 8.46 -22.09
N GLU A 185 -4.01 9.76 -22.06
CA GLU A 185 -4.61 10.63 -21.07
C GLU A 185 -6.11 10.81 -21.36
N VAL A 186 -6.93 10.58 -20.34
CA VAL A 186 -8.39 10.69 -20.40
C VAL A 186 -8.83 11.68 -19.31
N PRO A 187 -9.89 12.49 -19.52
CA PRO A 187 -10.40 13.38 -18.48
C PRO A 187 -10.72 12.62 -17.18
N VAL A 188 -10.07 13.03 -16.09
CA VAL A 188 -10.15 12.35 -14.78
C VAL A 188 -11.59 12.28 -14.25
N ASN A 189 -12.39 13.31 -14.51
CA ASN A 189 -13.78 13.42 -14.06
C ASN A 189 -14.73 12.35 -14.63
N ILE A 190 -14.33 11.61 -15.67
CA ILE A 190 -15.13 10.51 -16.24
C ILE A 190 -15.22 9.34 -15.25
N HIS A 191 -14.13 9.04 -14.56
CA HIS A 191 -14.00 7.90 -13.65
C HIS A 191 -13.79 8.29 -12.19
N PHE A 192 -13.26 9.50 -11.96
CA PHE A 192 -12.93 10.06 -10.66
C PHE A 192 -13.43 11.52 -10.57
N PRO A 193 -14.76 11.75 -10.53
CA PRO A 193 -15.32 13.10 -10.38
C PRO A 193 -14.82 13.84 -9.13
N GLU A 194 -14.42 13.13 -8.08
CA GLU A 194 -13.81 13.69 -6.86
C GLU A 194 -12.47 14.41 -7.09
N PHE A 195 -11.79 14.13 -8.22
CA PHE A 195 -10.51 14.74 -8.59
C PHE A 195 -10.64 15.81 -9.68
N ALA A 196 -11.86 16.18 -10.06
CA ALA A 196 -12.10 17.14 -11.14
C ALA A 196 -11.65 18.58 -10.80
N ASP A 197 -11.75 18.95 -9.52
CA ASP A 197 -11.42 20.30 -9.03
C ASP A 197 -10.60 20.21 -7.74
N VAL A 198 -9.28 20.03 -7.93
CA VAL A 198 -8.32 20.03 -6.84
C VAL A 198 -7.78 21.46 -6.67
N GLN A 199 -7.73 21.94 -5.43
CA GLN A 199 -7.43 23.34 -5.12
C GLN A 199 -5.93 23.65 -5.03
N ASP A 200 -5.08 22.63 -5.03
CA ASP A 200 -3.65 22.74 -4.75
C ASP A 200 -2.87 21.52 -5.30
N ILE A 201 -1.54 21.57 -5.25
CA ILE A 201 -0.65 20.47 -5.66
C ILE A 201 -0.81 19.28 -4.70
N VAL A 202 -1.22 18.13 -5.24
CA VAL A 202 -1.40 16.90 -4.47
C VAL A 202 -0.06 16.19 -4.28
N LEU A 203 0.36 16.03 -3.04
CA LEU A 203 1.59 15.32 -2.66
C LEU A 203 1.33 13.85 -2.32
N MET A 204 0.15 13.52 -1.81
CA MET A 204 -0.19 12.14 -1.46
C MET A 204 -1.67 11.87 -1.72
N MET A 205 -1.98 10.69 -2.23
CA MET A 205 -3.32 10.18 -2.42
C MET A 205 -3.43 8.75 -1.90
N SER A 206 -4.61 8.42 -1.40
CA SER A 206 -4.98 7.08 -0.97
C SER A 206 -6.38 6.75 -1.45
N LEU A 207 -6.55 5.54 -1.96
CA LEU A 207 -7.82 5.03 -2.45
C LEU A 207 -8.17 3.76 -1.67
N LYS A 208 -9.42 3.66 -1.20
CA LYS A 208 -9.95 2.46 -0.57
C LYS A 208 -11.32 2.14 -1.16
N TYR A 209 -11.51 0.91 -1.62
CA TYR A 209 -12.78 0.44 -2.16
C TYR A 209 -13.56 -0.27 -1.04
N VAL A 210 -14.85 0.04 -0.92
CA VAL A 210 -15.77 -0.51 0.10
C VAL A 210 -17.03 -1.03 -0.58
N GLU A 211 -17.84 -1.80 0.16
CA GLU A 211 -19.13 -2.32 -0.32
C GLU A 211 -19.02 -3.13 -1.63
N ASN A 212 -18.15 -4.13 -1.68
CA ASN A 212 -17.86 -4.93 -2.88
C ASN A 212 -17.48 -4.06 -4.10
N GLU A 213 -16.64 -3.05 -3.87
CA GLU A 213 -16.14 -2.14 -4.91
C GLU A 213 -17.23 -1.30 -5.58
N THR A 214 -18.38 -1.08 -4.92
CA THR A 214 -19.43 -0.17 -5.41
C THR A 214 -19.27 1.26 -4.91
N SER A 215 -18.49 1.43 -3.84
CA SER A 215 -18.14 2.72 -3.25
C SER A 215 -16.62 2.83 -3.12
N ARG A 216 -16.08 4.02 -3.37
CA ARG A 216 -14.66 4.36 -3.29
C ARG A 216 -14.46 5.55 -2.37
N LEU A 217 -13.52 5.39 -1.44
CA LEU A 217 -12.99 6.45 -0.61
C LEU A 217 -11.72 6.97 -1.23
N SER A 218 -11.62 8.28 -1.38
CA SER A 218 -10.47 8.96 -1.93
C SER A 218 -10.01 10.03 -0.97
N ALA A 219 -8.79 9.91 -0.47
CA ALA A 219 -8.14 10.93 0.33
C ALA A 219 -6.99 11.53 -0.47
N ILE A 220 -6.87 12.85 -0.44
CA ILE A 220 -5.74 13.61 -1.00
C ILE A 220 -5.17 14.53 0.08
N GLY A 221 -3.85 14.68 0.06
CA GLY A 221 -3.09 15.62 0.88
C GLY A 221 -2.24 16.51 -0.01
N CYS A 222 -2.33 17.82 0.22
CA CYS A 222 -1.74 18.83 -0.65
C CYS A 222 -0.52 19.52 -0.01
N GLU A 223 0.21 20.29 -0.84
CA GLU A 223 1.38 21.05 -0.43
C GLU A 223 1.08 22.14 0.61
N SER A 224 -0.07 22.81 0.51
CA SER A 224 -0.53 23.81 1.48
C SER A 224 -0.91 23.23 2.85
N GLY A 225 -1.16 21.92 2.93
CA GLY A 225 -1.77 21.29 4.11
C GLY A 225 -3.26 21.04 3.98
N LEU A 226 -3.87 21.36 2.83
CA LEU A 226 -5.24 20.94 2.54
C LEU A 226 -5.32 19.41 2.42
N VAL A 227 -6.16 18.81 3.26
CA VAL A 227 -6.57 17.40 3.17
C VAL A 227 -8.02 17.35 2.77
N GLN A 228 -8.34 16.54 1.76
CA GLN A 228 -9.70 16.29 1.32
C GLN A 228 -9.98 14.80 1.29
N VAL A 229 -11.12 14.40 1.85
CA VAL A 229 -11.66 13.04 1.74
C VAL A 229 -12.97 13.11 0.99
N SER A 230 -13.16 12.23 0.03
CA SER A 230 -14.40 12.13 -0.76
C SER A 230 -14.87 10.68 -0.80
N VAL A 231 -16.18 10.49 -0.72
CA VAL A 231 -16.85 9.20 -0.91
C VAL A 231 -17.58 9.24 -2.23
N THR A 232 -17.22 8.35 -3.13
CA THR A 232 -17.76 8.27 -4.47
C THR A 232 -18.43 6.93 -4.65
N THR A 233 -19.69 6.92 -5.07
CA THR A 233 -20.47 5.69 -5.24
C THR A 233 -20.94 5.55 -6.68
N LEU A 234 -21.01 4.30 -7.14
CA LEU A 234 -21.58 3.92 -8.42
C LEU A 234 -23.08 3.68 -8.27
N ASN A 235 -23.88 4.69 -8.61
CA ASN A 235 -25.34 4.59 -8.62
C ASN A 235 -25.82 4.26 -10.04
N GLY A 236 -26.03 2.97 -10.32
CA GLY A 236 -26.35 2.49 -11.66
C GLY A 236 -25.15 2.63 -12.60
N ASN A 237 -25.24 3.55 -13.57
CA ASN A 237 -24.15 3.86 -14.52
C ASN A 237 -23.45 5.20 -14.25
N GLU A 238 -23.91 5.95 -13.25
CA GLU A 238 -23.37 7.26 -12.88
C GLU A 238 -22.48 7.14 -11.65
N ILE A 239 -21.32 7.78 -11.74
CA ILE A 239 -20.35 7.89 -10.65
C ILE A 239 -20.57 9.26 -10.04
N GLN A 240 -20.90 9.31 -8.76
CA GLN A 240 -21.20 10.57 -8.07
C GLN A 240 -20.50 10.62 -6.73
N VAL A 241 -20.02 11.81 -6.38
CA VAL A 241 -19.48 12.11 -5.05
C VAL A 241 -20.66 12.28 -4.10
N VAL A 242 -20.81 11.36 -3.15
CA VAL A 242 -21.90 11.32 -2.18
C VAL A 242 -21.59 12.21 -0.98
N SER A 243 -20.32 12.24 -0.56
CA SER A 243 -19.88 13.09 0.55
C SER A 243 -18.44 13.54 0.33
N SER A 244 -18.09 14.69 0.90
CA SER A 244 -16.74 15.22 0.88
C SER A 244 -16.49 16.06 2.12
N TRP A 245 -15.32 15.90 2.72
CA TRP A 245 -14.84 16.68 3.85
C TRP A 245 -13.49 17.29 3.48
N LYS A 246 -13.20 18.48 4.04
CA LYS A 246 -11.91 19.15 3.89
C LYS A 246 -11.43 19.68 5.24
N VAL A 247 -10.12 19.68 5.45
CA VAL A 247 -9.45 20.32 6.58
C VAL A 247 -8.14 20.92 6.09
N ASP A 248 -7.77 22.07 6.64
CA ASP A 248 -6.50 22.73 6.37
C ASP A 248 -5.61 22.61 7.62
N LEU A 249 -4.42 22.06 7.44
CA LEU A 249 -3.46 21.78 8.51
C LEU A 249 -2.26 22.74 8.52
N ASP A 250 -2.19 23.70 7.59
CA ASP A 250 -1.11 24.70 7.50
C ASP A 250 0.30 24.07 7.52
N SER A 251 0.43 22.90 6.89
CA SER A 251 1.69 22.16 6.74
C SER A 251 1.57 21.16 5.59
N PRO A 252 2.60 21.03 4.72
CA PRO A 252 2.60 20.01 3.67
C PRO A 252 2.26 18.62 4.21
N VAL A 253 1.40 17.92 3.47
CA VAL A 253 0.97 16.57 3.84
C VAL A 253 1.95 15.55 3.27
N SER A 254 2.54 14.72 4.13
CA SER A 254 3.57 13.74 3.78
C SER A 254 3.09 12.29 3.83
N ALA A 255 1.94 12.03 4.45
CA ALA A 255 1.34 10.70 4.45
C ALA A 255 -0.19 10.80 4.49
N VAL A 256 -0.86 9.97 3.71
CA VAL A 256 -2.32 9.82 3.69
C VAL A 256 -2.62 8.34 3.49
N GLN A 257 -3.24 7.69 4.47
CA GLN A 257 -3.55 6.26 4.35
C GLN A 257 -4.82 5.89 5.10
N PHE A 258 -5.77 5.26 4.39
CA PHE A 258 -6.94 4.66 5.03
C PHE A 258 -6.57 3.36 5.73
N PHE A 259 -7.21 3.09 6.87
CA PHE A 259 -7.07 1.83 7.58
C PHE A 259 -8.27 1.50 8.44
N GLU A 260 -8.26 0.31 9.04
CA GLU A 260 -9.23 -0.18 10.02
C GLU A 260 -8.47 -0.66 11.26
N ASP A 261 -9.14 -0.72 12.40
CA ASP A 261 -8.51 -1.23 13.63
C ASP A 261 -8.07 -2.69 13.46
N GLY A 262 -8.97 -3.56 12.98
CA GLY A 262 -8.67 -4.98 12.83
C GLY A 262 -7.99 -5.33 11.51
N VAL A 263 -7.09 -6.30 11.53
CA VAL A 263 -6.59 -6.98 10.33
C VAL A 263 -7.55 -8.09 9.92
N PHE A 264 -8.22 -7.89 8.79
CA PHE A 264 -9.13 -8.89 8.23
C PHE A 264 -8.45 -9.69 7.12
N LEU A 265 -7.97 -10.89 7.46
CA LEU A 265 -7.51 -11.85 6.46
C LEU A 265 -8.66 -12.79 6.03
N PRO A 266 -8.70 -13.21 4.75
CA PRO A 266 -9.61 -14.27 4.31
C PRO A 266 -9.23 -15.57 5.01
N ILE A 267 -10.22 -16.41 5.30
CA ILE A 267 -9.97 -17.72 5.87
C ILE A 267 -9.38 -18.60 4.76
N PRO A 268 -8.24 -19.27 4.99
CA PRO A 268 -7.71 -20.24 4.04
C PRO A 268 -8.74 -21.33 3.70
N GLU A 269 -8.82 -21.71 2.43
CA GLU A 269 -9.79 -22.68 1.92
C GLU A 269 -9.79 -24.01 2.69
N PHE A 270 -8.61 -24.47 3.15
CA PHE A 270 -8.49 -25.69 3.92
C PHE A 270 -9.18 -25.61 5.30
N LEU A 271 -9.26 -24.42 5.91
CA LEU A 271 -9.99 -24.20 7.16
C LEU A 271 -11.50 -24.09 6.90
N GLU A 272 -11.91 -23.44 5.81
CA GLU A 272 -13.31 -23.39 5.39
C GLU A 272 -13.86 -24.79 5.11
N ASN A 273 -13.09 -25.61 4.38
CA ASN A 273 -13.39 -27.02 4.11
C ASN A 273 -13.42 -27.86 5.41
N ALA A 274 -12.57 -27.50 6.38
CA ALA A 274 -12.61 -28.07 7.71
C ALA A 274 -13.81 -27.56 8.55
N GLY A 275 -14.75 -26.80 7.97
CA GLY A 275 -15.97 -26.31 8.61
C GLY A 275 -15.75 -25.21 9.65
N ILE A 276 -14.55 -24.61 9.69
CA ILE A 276 -14.28 -23.44 10.50
C ILE A 276 -14.85 -22.24 9.75
N LYS A 277 -15.97 -21.73 10.25
CA LYS A 277 -16.54 -20.49 9.76
C LYS A 277 -15.92 -19.33 10.51
N LYS A 278 -15.81 -18.18 9.85
CA LYS A 278 -15.48 -16.91 10.52
C LYS A 278 -16.45 -16.76 11.68
N ILE A 279 -15.92 -16.48 12.87
CA ILE A 279 -16.77 -16.01 13.97
C ILE A 279 -17.42 -14.75 13.40
N GLN A 280 -18.72 -14.81 13.12
CA GLN A 280 -19.48 -13.61 12.86
C GLN A 280 -19.46 -12.87 14.20
N ASP A 281 -18.59 -11.87 14.31
CA ASP A 281 -18.80 -10.86 15.34
C ASP A 281 -20.15 -10.22 15.02
N ASP A 282 -21.19 -10.65 15.76
CA ASP A 282 -22.53 -10.07 15.80
C ASP A 282 -22.51 -8.60 16.29
N SER A 283 -21.32 -8.05 16.59
CA SER A 283 -21.13 -6.62 16.71
C SER A 283 -21.27 -5.98 15.33
N THR A 284 -22.46 -5.47 15.09
CA THR A 284 -22.85 -4.44 14.12
C THR A 284 -22.01 -3.14 14.17
N GLU A 285 -20.78 -3.17 14.71
CA GLU A 285 -19.79 -2.14 14.40
C GLU A 285 -19.18 -2.48 13.05
N SER A 286 -19.82 -2.01 11.98
CA SER A 286 -19.21 -1.91 10.64
C SER A 286 -17.74 -1.49 10.79
N SER A 287 -16.80 -2.16 10.11
CA SER A 287 -15.38 -1.83 10.22
C SER A 287 -15.19 -0.32 10.01
N ARG A 288 -14.82 0.37 11.10
CA ARG A 288 -14.68 1.82 11.07
C ARG A 288 -13.47 2.13 10.23
N THR A 289 -13.65 2.93 9.18
CA THR A 289 -12.51 3.38 8.39
C THR A 289 -11.91 4.62 9.01
N HIS A 290 -10.63 4.54 9.36
CA HIS A 290 -9.83 5.62 9.90
C HIS A 290 -8.90 6.16 8.81
N LEU A 291 -8.35 7.35 9.03
CA LEU A 291 -7.41 7.98 8.11
C LEU A 291 -6.18 8.48 8.89
N LEU A 292 -5.01 7.99 8.50
CA LEU A 292 -3.73 8.58 8.89
C LEU A 292 -3.45 9.81 8.01
N VAL A 293 -3.09 10.92 8.65
CA VAL A 293 -2.56 12.12 8.01
C VAL A 293 -1.23 12.49 8.66
N GLY A 294 -0.14 12.32 7.91
CA GLY A 294 1.19 12.78 8.27
C GLY A 294 1.44 14.20 7.76
N THR A 295 2.01 15.05 8.62
CA THR A 295 2.37 16.44 8.28
C THR A 295 3.87 16.62 8.38
N THR A 296 4.47 17.33 7.42
CA THR A 296 5.93 17.55 7.39
C THR A 296 6.42 18.46 8.52
N LEU A 297 5.69 19.53 8.85
CA LEU A 297 6.15 20.59 9.77
C LEU A 297 5.44 20.61 11.13
N GLY A 298 4.54 19.64 11.36
CA GLY A 298 3.68 19.63 12.54
C GLY A 298 3.38 18.22 13.04
N THR A 299 2.54 18.15 14.06
CA THR A 299 2.05 16.89 14.64
C THR A 299 1.19 16.14 13.63
N SER A 300 1.39 14.83 13.50
CA SER A 300 0.55 13.98 12.65
C SER A 300 -0.76 13.58 13.35
N PHE A 301 -1.80 13.30 12.57
CA PHE A 301 -3.16 13.08 13.03
C PHE A 301 -3.75 11.75 12.55
N ILE A 302 -4.61 11.16 13.38
CA ILE A 302 -5.50 10.07 13.01
C ILE A 302 -6.94 10.58 13.09
N TYR A 303 -7.64 10.58 11.96
CA TYR A 303 -9.08 10.84 11.93
C TYR A 303 -9.82 9.52 12.06
N ARG A 304 -10.58 9.39 13.15
CA ARG A 304 -11.21 8.12 13.51
C ARG A 304 -12.63 8.09 12.95
N ASP A 305 -12.98 7.05 12.19
CA ASP A 305 -14.32 6.86 11.63
C ASP A 305 -14.71 8.01 10.69
N ILE A 306 -13.92 8.14 9.63
CA ILE A 306 -13.99 9.25 8.66
C ILE A 306 -15.36 9.33 7.98
N LEU A 307 -16.02 8.17 7.82
CA LEU A 307 -17.32 8.07 7.15
C LEU A 307 -18.45 8.69 7.97
N SER A 308 -18.42 8.50 9.29
CA SER A 308 -19.48 8.99 10.16
C SER A 308 -19.16 10.35 10.79
N ARG A 309 -17.88 10.63 11.07
CA ARG A 309 -17.43 11.82 11.82
C ARG A 309 -16.62 12.83 11.00
N GLY A 310 -16.25 12.53 9.76
CA GLY A 310 -15.39 13.40 8.97
C GLY A 310 -14.11 13.78 9.74
N PHE A 311 -13.72 15.05 9.66
CA PHE A 311 -12.52 15.55 10.35
C PHE A 311 -12.75 16.01 11.80
N ASP A 312 -13.96 15.86 12.35
CA ASP A 312 -14.29 16.37 13.70
C ASP A 312 -13.68 15.52 14.83
N ALA A 313 -13.46 14.23 14.57
CA ALA A 313 -12.93 13.29 15.56
C ALA A 313 -11.51 12.86 15.20
N TYR A 314 -10.54 13.58 15.74
CA TYR A 314 -9.12 13.31 15.52
C TYR A 314 -8.37 12.97 16.81
N ALA A 315 -7.32 12.18 16.67
CA ALA A 315 -6.32 11.93 17.69
C ALA A 315 -4.95 12.37 17.16
N THR A 316 -4.13 12.96 18.02
CA THR A 316 -2.76 13.35 17.69
C THR A 316 -1.80 12.19 17.94
N LEU A 317 -0.79 12.04 17.08
CA LEU A 317 0.33 11.11 17.31
C LEU A 317 1.41 11.83 18.13
N PRO A 318 1.56 11.52 19.43
CA PRO A 318 2.43 12.28 20.31
C PRO A 318 3.90 12.20 19.88
N CYS A 319 4.62 13.31 19.96
CA CYS A 319 6.04 13.41 19.61
C CYS A 319 6.39 13.15 18.13
N SER A 320 5.41 13.04 17.24
CA SER A 320 5.64 12.87 15.79
C SER A 320 6.41 14.04 15.15
N ASP A 321 6.37 15.22 15.78
CA ASP A 321 7.04 16.47 15.37
C ASP A 321 8.39 16.70 16.07
N GLN A 322 8.86 15.75 16.88
CA GLN A 322 10.11 15.89 17.67
C GLN A 322 11.33 15.30 16.97
N PHE A 323 11.14 14.60 15.84
CA PHE A 323 12.17 13.85 15.14
C PHE A 323 12.36 14.35 13.71
N ASP A 324 12.45 15.68 13.55
CA ASP A 324 12.45 16.37 12.26
C ASP A 324 11.13 16.12 11.51
N SER A 325 11.17 16.09 10.18
CA SER A 325 10.00 16.05 9.32
C SER A 325 9.51 14.63 9.10
N VAL A 326 8.20 14.40 9.26
CA VAL A 326 7.56 13.13 8.83
C VAL A 326 7.57 13.07 7.31
N THR A 327 8.10 11.99 6.73
CA THR A 327 8.27 11.81 5.28
C THR A 327 7.33 10.77 4.68
N CYS A 328 6.90 9.80 5.47
CA CYS A 328 6.01 8.74 5.03
C CYS A 328 5.27 8.09 6.22
N GLY A 329 4.19 7.38 5.91
CA GLY A 329 3.44 6.58 6.87
C GLY A 329 3.19 5.18 6.34
N CYS A 330 3.02 4.22 7.24
CA CYS A 330 2.62 2.86 6.94
C CYS A 330 1.66 2.37 8.04
N ILE A 331 0.71 1.52 7.68
CA ILE A 331 -0.22 0.89 8.61
C ILE A 331 0.02 -0.61 8.58
N ALA A 332 0.23 -1.20 9.75
CA ALA A 332 0.53 -2.62 9.87
C ALA A 332 0.33 -3.11 11.30
N ASP A 333 -0.12 -4.36 11.43
CA ASP A 333 -0.05 -5.15 12.66
C ASP A 333 1.39 -5.65 12.86
N ILE A 334 2.18 -4.82 13.54
CA ILE A 334 3.60 -5.06 13.81
C ILE A 334 3.76 -6.00 14.99
N ASP A 335 2.89 -5.94 15.99
CA ASP A 335 2.99 -6.84 17.14
C ASP A 335 2.23 -8.17 16.98
N MET A 336 1.59 -8.37 15.83
CA MET A 336 0.88 -9.58 15.42
C MET A 336 -0.30 -9.94 16.34
N ASP A 337 -0.96 -8.94 16.93
CA ASP A 337 -2.13 -9.13 17.78
C ASP A 337 -3.47 -9.03 17.05
N GLY A 338 -3.44 -8.67 15.76
CA GLY A 338 -4.61 -8.52 14.89
C GLY A 338 -5.19 -7.12 14.88
N GLU A 339 -4.61 -6.16 15.60
CA GLU A 339 -4.91 -4.73 15.47
C GLU A 339 -3.78 -4.00 14.71
N ASN A 340 -4.15 -3.03 13.87
CA ASN A 340 -3.17 -2.27 13.11
C ASN A 340 -2.52 -1.16 13.96
N GLU A 341 -1.18 -1.15 13.97
CA GLU A 341 -0.40 0.00 14.42
C GLU A 341 -0.20 1.03 13.32
N VAL A 342 0.08 2.26 13.75
CA VAL A 342 0.47 3.37 12.88
C VAL A 342 1.98 3.53 12.93
N ILE A 343 2.64 3.49 11.78
CA ILE A 343 4.08 3.64 11.63
C ILE A 343 4.38 4.94 10.89
N LEU A 344 5.27 5.76 11.43
CA LEU A 344 5.80 6.95 10.76
C LEU A 344 7.30 6.81 10.50
N GLY A 345 7.72 7.26 9.33
CA GLY A 345 9.12 7.44 8.97
C GLY A 345 9.46 8.93 8.97
N THR A 346 10.64 9.25 9.48
CA THR A 346 11.07 10.65 9.60
C THR A 346 12.40 10.91 8.89
N TYR A 347 12.59 12.15 8.45
CA TYR A 347 13.87 12.61 7.94
C TYR A 347 14.95 12.59 9.04
N GLY A 348 14.55 12.69 10.31
CA GLY A 348 15.38 12.55 11.50
C GLY A 348 15.88 11.13 11.76
N GLN A 349 15.70 10.20 10.82
CA GLN A 349 16.21 8.82 10.86
C GLN A 349 15.46 7.92 11.86
N GLU A 350 14.25 8.29 12.27
CA GLU A 350 13.46 7.56 13.26
C GLU A 350 12.24 6.89 12.63
N VAL A 351 12.09 5.58 12.89
CA VAL A 351 10.84 4.84 12.74
C VAL A 351 10.07 4.95 14.05
N LEU A 352 8.84 5.45 14.00
CA LEU A 352 7.96 5.64 15.15
C LEU A 352 6.73 4.76 14.99
N VAL A 353 6.44 3.91 15.95
CA VAL A 353 5.27 3.01 15.93
C VAL A 353 4.33 3.34 17.07
N TYR A 354 3.08 3.58 16.72
CA TYR A 354 2.03 3.98 17.63
C TYR A 354 0.95 2.91 17.71
N LYS A 355 0.55 2.59 18.94
CA LYS A 355 -0.57 1.68 19.22
C LYS A 355 -1.74 2.45 19.83
N LEU A 356 -2.94 2.00 19.52
CA LEU A 356 -4.16 2.54 20.10
C LEU A 356 -4.33 2.01 21.54
N GLU A 357 -4.25 2.90 22.53
CA GLU A 357 -4.59 2.58 23.91
C GLU A 357 -6.05 2.93 24.20
N ARG A 358 -6.81 1.92 24.65
CA ARG A 358 -8.20 2.07 25.10
C ARG A 358 -8.23 2.12 26.63
N PHE A 359 -8.54 3.28 27.18
CA PHE A 359 -8.61 3.46 28.63
C PHE A 359 -9.96 2.96 29.20
N PRO A 360 -10.01 2.50 30.47
CA PRO A 360 -11.26 2.07 31.11
C PRO A 360 -12.36 3.15 31.16
N SER A 361 -11.98 4.42 31.00
CA SER A 361 -12.90 5.56 30.88
C SER A 361 -13.62 5.64 29.53
N GLY A 362 -13.31 4.75 28.58
CA GLY A 362 -13.81 4.80 27.19
C GLY A 362 -13.06 5.81 26.31
N LYS A 363 -12.00 6.45 26.84
CA LYS A 363 -11.13 7.33 26.05
C LYS A 363 -10.17 6.49 25.21
N GLU A 364 -9.99 6.87 23.96
CA GLU A 364 -8.97 6.31 23.06
C GLU A 364 -7.83 7.33 22.90
N ALA A 365 -6.58 6.87 22.92
CA ALA A 365 -5.42 7.69 22.54
C ALA A 365 -4.33 6.82 21.91
N TYR A 366 -3.52 7.41 21.04
CA TYR A 366 -2.34 6.74 20.51
C TYR A 366 -1.14 6.97 21.43
N ALA A 367 -0.41 5.90 21.72
CA ALA A 367 0.84 5.94 22.47
C ALA A 367 2.00 5.44 21.61
N LEU A 368 3.17 6.05 21.77
CA LEU A 368 4.40 5.59 21.10
C LEU A 368 4.82 4.26 21.72
N LEU A 369 4.63 3.17 20.98
CA LEU A 369 4.94 1.80 21.38
C LEU A 369 6.43 1.48 21.20
N TRP A 370 6.97 1.84 20.03
CA TRP A 370 8.32 1.49 19.63
C TRP A 370 8.93 2.63 18.81
N GLN A 371 10.22 2.83 19.01
CA GLN A 371 11.05 3.79 18.29
C GLN A 371 12.35 3.08 17.87
N GLN A 372 12.76 3.27 16.62
CA GLN A 372 14.01 2.75 16.09
C GLN A 372 14.71 3.74 15.17
N THR A 373 15.93 4.08 15.55
CA THR A 373 16.86 4.85 14.71
C THR A 373 17.43 3.95 13.61
N VAL A 374 17.39 4.41 12.37
CA VAL A 374 18.13 3.86 11.22
C VAL A 374 19.33 4.76 10.88
N SER A 375 20.21 4.33 9.97
CA SER A 375 21.47 5.04 9.73
C SER A 375 21.34 6.33 8.89
N HIS A 376 20.20 6.57 8.25
CA HIS A 376 19.98 7.65 7.29
C HIS A 376 18.51 8.09 7.22
N PRO A 377 18.21 9.32 6.73
CA PRO A 377 16.84 9.82 6.63
C PRO A 377 15.90 8.87 5.88
N ILE A 378 14.70 8.67 6.42
CA ILE A 378 13.69 7.75 5.88
C ILE A 378 12.88 8.47 4.81
N LEU A 379 12.57 7.77 3.73
CA LEU A 379 11.81 8.29 2.58
C LEU A 379 10.50 7.52 2.35
N SER A 380 10.47 6.21 2.60
CA SER A 380 9.28 5.39 2.40
C SER A 380 9.28 4.17 3.32
N LEU A 381 8.09 3.69 3.67
CA LEU A 381 7.86 2.53 4.53
C LEU A 381 6.85 1.59 3.88
N HIS A 382 7.12 0.29 3.88
CA HIS A 382 6.16 -0.74 3.47
C HIS A 382 6.25 -1.95 4.39
N TYR A 383 5.13 -2.64 4.61
CA TYR A 383 5.09 -3.87 5.39
C TYR A 383 4.57 -5.01 4.52
N LEU A 384 5.44 -5.98 4.22
CA LEU A 384 5.11 -7.12 3.36
C LEU A 384 6.04 -8.31 3.61
N ASP A 385 5.55 -9.49 3.28
CA ASP A 385 6.31 -10.74 3.28
C ASP A 385 7.26 -10.80 2.07
N ILE A 386 8.43 -10.15 2.18
CA ILE A 386 9.43 -10.17 1.09
C ILE A 386 10.17 -11.52 1.05
N MET A 387 10.14 -12.28 2.15
CA MET A 387 10.83 -13.57 2.29
C MET A 387 10.01 -14.76 1.74
N GLY A 388 8.71 -14.58 1.57
CA GLY A 388 7.77 -15.59 1.07
C GLY A 388 7.50 -16.71 2.07
N ASP A 389 7.56 -16.44 3.38
CA ASP A 389 7.34 -17.43 4.44
C ASP A 389 6.08 -17.19 5.27
N GLY A 390 5.29 -16.17 4.92
CA GLY A 390 4.05 -15.77 5.57
C GLY A 390 4.21 -14.76 6.70
N ALA A 391 5.45 -14.45 7.12
CA ALA A 391 5.72 -13.35 8.04
C ALA A 391 6.04 -12.09 7.24
N CYS A 392 5.54 -10.93 7.68
CA CYS A 392 5.83 -9.66 7.01
C CYS A 392 7.06 -8.99 7.61
N GLU A 393 7.89 -8.42 6.74
CA GLU A 393 9.02 -7.55 7.09
C GLU A 393 8.63 -6.08 6.96
N LEU A 394 9.21 -5.24 7.83
CA LEU A 394 9.14 -3.79 7.67
C LEU A 394 10.29 -3.32 6.79
N LEU A 395 9.94 -2.85 5.61
CA LEU A 395 10.87 -2.26 4.66
C LEU A 395 11.00 -0.76 4.93
N VAL A 396 12.21 -0.32 5.23
CA VAL A 396 12.53 1.09 5.47
C VAL A 396 13.47 1.57 4.37
N LEU A 397 12.94 2.35 3.43
CA LEU A 397 13.76 2.99 2.41
C LEU A 397 14.35 4.27 3.00
N SER A 398 15.67 4.32 3.09
CA SER A 398 16.42 5.50 3.48
C SER A 398 17.12 6.16 2.28
N THR A 399 17.71 7.34 2.48
CA THR A 399 18.49 8.02 1.43
C THR A 399 19.71 7.23 0.94
N LYS A 400 20.10 6.14 1.61
CA LYS A 400 21.26 5.31 1.22
C LYS A 400 20.92 3.89 0.82
N GLY A 401 19.72 3.41 1.11
CA GLY A 401 19.38 2.03 0.83
C GLY A 401 18.09 1.56 1.45
N LEU A 402 17.75 0.32 1.16
CA LEU A 402 16.60 -0.37 1.71
C LEU A 402 17.02 -1.21 2.90
N HIS A 403 16.50 -0.88 4.08
CA HIS A 403 16.62 -1.71 5.28
C HIS A 403 15.44 -2.69 5.31
N ILE A 404 15.73 -3.96 5.59
CA ILE A 404 14.75 -5.02 5.74
C ILE A 404 14.76 -5.43 7.21
N LEU A 405 13.76 -4.94 7.95
CA LEU A 405 13.62 -5.23 9.37
C LEU A 405 12.69 -6.43 9.54
N GLN A 406 13.15 -7.40 10.33
CA GLN A 406 12.46 -8.66 10.59
C GLN A 406 12.09 -8.78 12.08
N HIS A 407 10.95 -9.40 12.35
CA HIS A 407 10.52 -9.77 13.69
C HIS A 407 11.49 -10.74 14.36
N ASP A 408 11.45 -10.81 15.70
CA ASP A 408 12.17 -11.86 16.41
C ASP A 408 11.64 -13.23 16.02
N LEU A 409 12.53 -14.11 15.55
CA LEU A 409 12.15 -15.42 15.03
C LEU A 409 11.61 -16.35 16.12
N GLN A 410 12.05 -16.22 17.37
CA GLN A 410 11.57 -17.04 18.48
C GLN A 410 10.17 -16.62 18.90
N GLU A 411 9.92 -15.31 19.01
CA GLU A 411 8.60 -14.76 19.29
C GLU A 411 7.61 -15.11 18.18
N THR A 412 8.01 -14.92 16.92
CA THR A 412 7.19 -15.25 15.75
C THR A 412 6.83 -16.74 15.73
N ALA A 413 7.80 -17.62 16.00
CA ALA A 413 7.55 -19.06 16.08
C ALA A 413 6.56 -19.41 17.21
N GLN A 414 6.67 -18.76 18.37
CA GLN A 414 5.75 -18.97 19.48
C GLN A 414 4.32 -18.54 19.12
N ILE A 415 4.15 -17.36 18.51
CA ILE A 415 2.85 -16.87 18.03
C ILE A 415 2.24 -17.87 17.02
N CYS A 416 3.04 -18.40 16.10
CA CYS A 416 2.60 -19.42 15.15
C CYS A 416 2.12 -20.70 15.87
N VAL A 417 2.86 -21.19 16.86
CA VAL A 417 2.47 -22.36 17.66
C VAL A 417 1.16 -22.11 18.40
N ASP A 418 1.01 -20.94 19.03
CA ASP A 418 -0.20 -20.59 19.76
C ASP A 418 -1.42 -20.50 18.84
N ARG A 419 -1.26 -19.91 17.65
CA ARG A 419 -2.31 -19.84 16.61
C ARG A 419 -2.68 -21.24 16.10
N ILE A 420 -1.70 -22.11 15.84
CA ILE A 420 -1.95 -23.50 15.42
C ILE A 420 -2.71 -24.27 16.50
N ASN A 421 -2.32 -24.14 17.77
CA ASN A 421 -3.01 -24.79 18.88
C ASN A 421 -4.47 -24.32 18.97
N ARG A 422 -4.73 -23.03 18.82
CA ARG A 422 -6.09 -22.48 18.80
C ARG A 422 -6.92 -23.02 17.63
N ILE A 423 -6.33 -23.17 16.45
CA ILE A 423 -6.99 -23.81 15.30
C ILE A 423 -7.30 -25.28 15.61
N LEU A 424 -6.36 -26.03 16.20
CA LEU A 424 -6.58 -27.43 16.57
C LEU A 424 -7.69 -27.60 17.61
N GLU A 425 -7.77 -26.70 18.59
CA GLU A 425 -8.86 -26.65 19.57
C GLU A 425 -10.21 -26.43 18.89
N LEU A 426 -10.29 -25.47 17.95
CA LEU A 426 -11.51 -25.22 17.16
C LEU A 426 -11.91 -26.41 16.28
N MET A 427 -10.94 -27.13 15.72
CA MET A 427 -11.20 -28.34 14.95
C MET A 427 -11.69 -29.51 15.83
N THR A 428 -11.19 -29.61 17.06
CA THR A 428 -11.52 -30.71 17.99
C THR A 428 -12.86 -30.48 18.68
N ASN A 429 -13.25 -29.22 18.93
CA ASN A 429 -14.48 -28.85 19.63
C ASN A 429 -15.74 -28.80 18.73
N LYS A 430 -15.71 -29.39 17.53
CA LYS A 430 -16.94 -29.57 16.74
C LYS A 430 -17.93 -30.44 17.54
N PRO A 431 -19.18 -30.00 17.76
CA PRO A 431 -20.24 -30.91 18.16
C PRO A 431 -20.35 -31.97 17.06
N GLN A 432 -20.31 -33.25 17.44
CA GLN A 432 -20.76 -34.32 16.56
C GLN A 432 -22.19 -33.96 16.14
N ALA A 433 -22.38 -33.65 14.86
CA ALA A 433 -23.71 -33.56 14.29
C ALA A 433 -24.41 -34.88 14.57
N ASP A 434 -25.59 -34.80 15.19
CA ASP A 434 -26.43 -35.92 15.54
C ASP A 434 -26.49 -36.91 14.36
N THR A 435 -25.91 -38.09 14.55
CA THR A 435 -26.32 -39.28 13.80
C THR A 435 -27.79 -39.49 14.13
N GLU A 436 -28.68 -39.05 13.24
CA GLU A 436 -30.06 -39.54 13.21
C GLU A 436 -29.99 -41.07 13.10
N GLU A 437 -30.20 -41.75 14.24
CA GLU A 437 -30.50 -43.17 14.26
C GLU A 437 -31.79 -43.35 13.45
N GLU A 438 -31.66 -43.96 12.26
CA GLU A 438 -32.79 -44.56 11.54
C GLU A 438 -33.47 -45.56 12.48
N HIS A 439 -34.60 -45.16 13.07
CA HIS A 439 -35.52 -46.09 13.68
C HIS A 439 -36.15 -46.95 12.56
N PRO A 440 -36.11 -48.29 12.65
CA PRO A 440 -36.78 -49.13 11.68
C PRO A 440 -38.29 -49.08 11.93
N ASP A 441 -39.07 -48.75 10.88
CA ASP A 441 -40.53 -48.82 10.91
C ASP A 441 -41.01 -50.24 11.25
N PRO A 442 -42.08 -50.38 12.07
CA PRO A 442 -42.66 -51.70 12.36
C PRO A 442 -43.50 -52.20 11.18
N PRO A 443 -43.61 -53.53 10.99
CA PRO A 443 -44.27 -54.12 9.84
C PRO A 443 -45.80 -53.97 9.90
N VAL A 444 -46.41 -53.71 8.75
CA VAL A 444 -47.85 -53.87 8.50
C VAL A 444 -48.08 -55.12 7.64
#